data_AF-A0A2X1JH15-F1
#
_entry.id   AF-A0A2X1JH15-F1
#
_cell.length_a   1.000
_cell.length_b   1.000
_cell.length_c   1.000
_cell.angle_alpha   90.00
_cell.angle_beta   90.00
_cell.angle_gamma   90.00
#
_symmetry.space_group_name_H-M   'P 1'
#
loop_
_entity.id
_entity.type
_entity.pdbx_description
1 polymer ?
#
loop_
_entity_poly.entity_id
_entity_poly.type
_entity_poly.pdbx_seq_one_letter_code
_entity_poly.pdbx_strand_id
1 'polypeptide(L)'
;MTVLHLVADHLVKQANTTHRKGEVHAILADAYGRSAFNRYYYACFLNVREFVSTIDSNWGKVKHADVPKLLRDSVSRKIEVELQKSEKIGDITLCEYKSKKSLIRTSLNNMASTMALAYTIRGVVDYEPEIEMIFCNGSFSINKTSVASAKGWLQTINSERSKVTRIMKEIGFV
;
A
#
# COMPACT_ATOMS: atom_id res chain seq x y z
N MET A 1 -3.72 -9.35 -8.94
CA MET A 1 -2.30 -9.40 -8.51
C MET A 1 -1.48 -8.63 -9.55
N THR A 2 -0.56 -7.74 -9.18
CA THR A 2 0.20 -6.93 -10.16
C THR A 2 1.48 -7.65 -10.60
N VAL A 3 2.03 -7.29 -11.77
CA VAL A 3 3.31 -7.84 -12.26
C VAL A 3 4.43 -7.66 -11.23
N LEU A 4 4.50 -6.49 -10.58
CA LEU A 4 5.51 -6.23 -9.54
C LEU A 4 5.35 -7.14 -8.32
N HIS A 5 4.12 -7.46 -7.93
CA HIS A 5 3.86 -8.38 -6.82
C HIS A 5 4.28 -9.82 -7.17
N LEU A 6 4.05 -10.27 -8.41
CA LEU A 6 4.54 -11.55 -8.92
C LEU A 6 6.07 -11.61 -8.96
N VAL A 7 6.72 -10.54 -9.40
CA VAL A 7 8.19 -10.42 -9.38
C VAL A 7 8.71 -10.47 -7.95
N ALA A 8 8.07 -9.77 -7.01
CA ALA A 8 8.43 -9.84 -5.60
C ALA A 8 8.32 -11.28 -5.08
N ASP A 9 7.22 -11.99 -5.35
CA ASP A 9 7.04 -13.39 -4.96
C ASP A 9 8.13 -14.31 -5.54
N HIS A 10 8.58 -14.07 -6.78
CA HIS A 10 9.71 -14.79 -7.36
C HIS A 10 11.02 -14.48 -6.62
N LEU A 11 11.30 -13.21 -6.33
CA LEU A 11 12.50 -12.78 -5.61
C LEU A 11 12.55 -13.35 -4.18
N VAL A 12 11.40 -13.48 -3.50
CA VAL A 12 11.32 -14.16 -2.20
C VAL A 12 11.77 -15.62 -2.30
N LYS A 13 11.37 -16.33 -3.36
CA LYS A 13 11.82 -17.71 -3.60
C LYS A 13 13.31 -17.78 -3.88
N GLN A 14 13.84 -16.84 -4.67
CA GLN A 14 15.27 -16.75 -4.96
C GLN A 14 16.10 -16.45 -3.70
N ALA A 15 15.66 -15.50 -2.87
CA ALA A 15 16.33 -15.15 -1.60
C ALA A 15 16.46 -16.38 -0.69
N ASN A 16 15.35 -17.08 -0.44
CA ASN A 16 15.35 -18.27 0.41
C ASN A 16 16.17 -19.43 -0.17
N THR A 17 16.05 -19.68 -1.48
CA THR A 17 16.80 -20.76 -2.14
C THR A 17 18.29 -20.48 -2.13
N THR A 18 18.67 -19.21 -2.34
CA THR A 18 20.08 -18.77 -2.33
C THR A 18 20.66 -18.84 -0.91
N HIS A 19 19.92 -18.38 0.10
CA HIS A 19 20.35 -18.47 1.50
C HIS A 19 20.61 -19.93 1.93
N ARG A 20 19.78 -20.89 1.49
CA ARG A 20 19.95 -22.32 1.81
C ARG A 20 21.24 -22.92 1.26
N LYS A 21 21.90 -22.29 0.29
CA LYS A 21 23.18 -22.74 -0.27
C LYS A 21 24.39 -22.40 0.64
N GLY A 22 24.15 -21.70 1.75
CA GLY A 22 25.17 -21.40 2.76
C GLY A 22 25.72 -19.97 2.68
N GLU A 23 26.62 -19.67 3.62
CA GLU A 23 27.12 -18.33 3.92
C GLU A 23 27.78 -17.61 2.73
N VAL A 24 28.46 -18.35 1.85
CA VAL A 24 29.09 -17.82 0.62
C VAL A 24 28.07 -17.10 -0.28
N HIS A 25 26.79 -17.42 -0.17
CA HIS A 25 25.71 -16.83 -0.95
C HIS A 25 24.86 -15.82 -0.16
N ALA A 26 25.22 -15.46 1.07
CA ALA A 26 24.44 -14.60 1.95
C ALA A 26 24.18 -13.22 1.33
N ILE A 27 25.20 -12.59 0.74
CA ILE A 27 25.09 -11.27 0.09
C ILE A 27 24.06 -11.30 -1.07
N LEU A 28 24.09 -12.36 -1.88
CA LEU A 28 23.15 -12.49 -3.00
C LEU A 28 21.72 -12.77 -2.50
N ALA A 29 21.57 -13.56 -1.44
CA ALA A 29 20.27 -13.81 -0.81
C ALA A 29 19.66 -12.51 -0.26
N ASP A 30 20.45 -11.71 0.44
CA ASP A 30 20.06 -10.39 0.94
C ASP A 30 19.63 -9.45 -0.19
N ALA A 31 20.41 -9.36 -1.27
CA ALA A 31 20.09 -8.56 -2.44
C ALA A 31 18.73 -8.95 -3.07
N TYR A 32 18.43 -10.26 -3.17
CA TYR A 32 17.11 -10.72 -3.62
C TYR A 32 16.00 -10.32 -2.65
N GLY A 33 16.23 -10.46 -1.34
CA GLY A 33 15.25 -10.10 -0.32
C GLY A 33 14.92 -8.61 -0.32
N ARG A 34 15.94 -7.75 -0.36
CA ARG A 34 15.79 -6.28 -0.47
C ARG A 34 15.00 -5.91 -1.73
N SER A 35 15.37 -6.52 -2.85
CA SER A 35 14.65 -6.34 -4.11
C SER A 35 13.18 -6.75 -4.00
N ALA A 36 12.87 -7.83 -3.29
CA ALA A 36 11.48 -8.27 -3.08
C ALA A 36 10.64 -7.22 -2.33
N PHE A 37 11.16 -6.70 -1.20
CA PHE A 37 10.50 -5.63 -0.44
C PHE A 37 10.26 -4.38 -1.28
N ASN A 38 11.26 -3.94 -2.05
CA ASN A 38 11.13 -2.82 -2.98
C ASN A 38 9.99 -3.05 -3.98
N ARG A 39 9.90 -4.25 -4.56
CA ARG A 39 8.83 -4.60 -5.52
C ARG A 39 7.45 -4.68 -4.88
N TYR A 40 7.31 -5.19 -3.65
CA TYR A 40 6.05 -5.12 -2.90
C TYR A 40 5.62 -3.67 -2.65
N TYR A 41 6.55 -2.79 -2.26
CA TYR A 41 6.27 -1.37 -2.09
C TYR A 41 5.74 -0.73 -3.38
N TYR A 42 6.44 -0.90 -4.51
CA TYR A 42 6.01 -0.31 -5.77
C TYR A 42 4.68 -0.87 -6.26
N ALA A 43 4.39 -2.15 -6.00
CA ALA A 43 3.08 -2.73 -6.29
C ALA A 43 1.94 -1.98 -5.57
N CYS A 44 2.14 -1.63 -4.29
CA CYS A 44 1.21 -0.79 -3.52
C CYS A 44 1.15 0.64 -4.05
N PHE A 45 2.31 1.28 -4.22
CA PHE A 45 2.39 2.68 -4.65
C PHE A 45 1.69 2.92 -5.99
N LEU A 46 1.95 2.08 -6.99
CA LEU A 46 1.33 2.23 -8.31
C LEU A 46 -0.19 2.05 -8.25
N ASN A 47 -0.67 1.09 -7.44
CA ASN A 47 -2.10 0.85 -7.25
C ASN A 47 -2.81 2.04 -6.57
N VAL A 48 -2.18 2.62 -5.54
CA VAL A 48 -2.70 3.83 -4.88
C VAL A 48 -2.65 5.03 -5.83
N ARG A 49 -1.57 5.19 -6.60
CA ARG A 49 -1.40 6.28 -7.57
C ARG A 49 -2.47 6.25 -8.65
N GLU A 50 -2.76 5.06 -9.19
CA GLU A 50 -3.87 4.85 -10.13
C GLU A 50 -5.19 5.27 -9.50
N PHE A 51 -5.49 4.79 -8.29
CA PHE A 51 -6.71 5.11 -7.57
C PHE A 51 -6.91 6.61 -7.34
N VAL A 52 -5.90 7.31 -6.80
CA VAL A 52 -6.06 8.75 -6.53
C VAL A 52 -6.14 9.56 -7.83
N SER A 53 -5.59 9.05 -8.95
CA SER A 53 -5.70 9.68 -10.26
C SER A 53 -7.12 9.63 -10.83
N THR A 54 -7.95 8.65 -10.42
CA THR A 54 -9.37 8.62 -10.83
C THR A 54 -10.20 9.67 -10.10
N ILE A 55 -9.67 10.27 -9.03
CA ILE A 55 -10.34 11.30 -8.22
C ILE A 55 -9.88 12.69 -8.65
N ASP A 56 -8.57 12.85 -8.83
CA ASP A 56 -7.97 14.07 -9.38
C ASP A 56 -6.71 13.69 -10.16
N SER A 57 -6.72 13.97 -11.46
CA SER A 57 -5.61 13.63 -12.36
C SER A 57 -4.26 14.21 -11.93
N ASN A 58 -4.24 15.33 -11.19
CA ASN A 58 -3.00 15.92 -10.67
C ASN A 58 -2.34 15.05 -9.60
N TRP A 59 -3.11 14.22 -8.90
CA TRP A 59 -2.59 13.32 -7.86
C TRP A 59 -1.85 12.11 -8.44
N GLY A 60 -1.93 11.87 -9.75
CA GLY A 60 -1.09 10.88 -10.44
C GLY A 60 0.41 11.18 -10.40
N LYS A 61 0.81 12.39 -10.01
CA LYS A 61 2.21 12.82 -9.87
C LYS A 61 2.66 12.96 -8.41
N VAL A 62 1.87 12.48 -7.45
CA VAL A 62 2.20 12.57 -6.02
C VAL A 62 3.56 11.93 -5.72
N LYS A 63 4.36 12.59 -4.88
CA LYS A 63 5.62 12.04 -4.40
C LYS A 63 5.36 10.90 -3.43
N HIS A 64 6.27 9.92 -3.42
CA HIS A 64 6.19 8.73 -2.57
C HIS A 64 5.88 9.03 -1.09
N ALA A 65 6.61 9.97 -0.49
CA ALA A 65 6.47 10.34 0.92
C ALA A 65 5.14 11.04 1.23
N ASP A 66 4.53 11.70 0.23
CA ASP A 66 3.31 12.50 0.43
C ASP A 66 2.03 11.67 0.32
N VAL A 67 2.11 10.43 -0.18
CA VAL A 67 0.94 9.55 -0.38
C VAL A 67 0.11 9.37 0.90
N PRO A 68 0.69 9.06 2.08
CA PRO A 68 -0.11 8.90 3.30
C PRO A 68 -0.89 10.16 3.68
N LYS A 69 -0.26 11.34 3.53
CA LYS A 69 -0.91 12.62 3.80
C LYS A 69 -2.01 12.92 2.79
N LEU A 70 -1.73 12.69 1.50
CA LEU A 70 -2.71 12.85 0.42
C LEU A 70 -3.99 12.05 0.69
N LEU A 71 -3.86 10.79 1.09
CA LEU A 71 -4.98 9.90 1.40
C LEU A 71 -5.82 10.40 2.58
N ARG A 72 -5.16 10.77 3.69
CA ARG A 72 -5.84 11.24 4.91
C ARG A 72 -6.53 12.59 4.72
N ASP A 73 -5.90 13.49 3.96
CA ASP A 73 -6.33 14.88 3.91
C ASP A 73 -7.14 15.19 2.65
N SER A 74 -6.48 15.21 1.50
CA SER A 74 -7.08 15.73 0.26
C SER A 74 -8.10 14.77 -0.33
N VAL A 75 -7.76 13.47 -0.40
CA VAL A 75 -8.66 12.44 -0.91
C VAL A 75 -9.90 12.33 -0.03
N SER A 76 -9.71 12.20 1.30
CA SER A 76 -10.82 12.13 2.24
C SER A 76 -11.74 13.35 2.13
N ARG A 77 -11.18 14.55 2.06
CA ARG A 77 -11.97 15.80 1.97
C ARG A 77 -12.74 15.90 0.66
N LYS A 78 -12.12 15.53 -0.47
CA LYS A 78 -12.77 15.57 -1.78
C LYS A 78 -13.99 14.65 -1.83
N ILE A 79 -13.85 13.41 -1.34
CA ILE A 79 -14.96 12.45 -1.28
C ILE A 79 -16.03 12.92 -0.29
N GLU A 80 -15.63 13.48 0.85
CA GLU A 80 -16.57 13.98 1.87
C GLU A 80 -17.45 15.14 1.36
N VAL A 81 -16.90 16.01 0.50
CA VAL A 81 -17.68 17.08 -0.16
C VAL A 81 -18.78 16.50 -1.04
N GLU A 82 -18.48 15.49 -1.87
CA GLU A 82 -19.48 14.86 -2.72
C GLU A 82 -20.51 14.09 -1.90
N LEU A 83 -20.07 13.38 -0.86
CA LEU A 83 -20.98 12.69 0.07
C LEU A 83 -21.94 13.68 0.76
N GLN A 84 -21.46 14.88 1.11
CA GLN A 84 -22.31 15.93 1.68
C GLN A 84 -23.31 16.49 0.65
N LYS A 85 -22.93 16.58 -0.64
CA LYS A 85 -23.88 17.00 -1.68
C LYS A 85 -25.01 15.99 -1.83
N SER A 86 -24.69 14.69 -1.87
CA SER A 86 -25.70 13.62 -1.95
C SER A 86 -26.68 13.65 -0.78
N GLU A 87 -26.19 13.94 0.44
CA GLU A 87 -27.07 14.09 1.60
C GLU A 87 -27.98 15.32 1.48
N LYS A 88 -27.44 16.46 1.04
CA LYS A 88 -28.20 17.71 0.88
C LYS A 88 -29.32 17.60 -0.16
N ILE A 89 -29.14 16.81 -1.22
CA ILE A 89 -30.16 16.59 -2.25
C ILE A 89 -31.10 15.43 -1.91
N GLY A 90 -30.88 14.73 -0.80
CA GLY A 90 -31.74 13.65 -0.31
C GLY A 90 -31.48 12.28 -0.92
N ASP A 91 -30.42 12.10 -1.71
CA ASP A 91 -30.03 10.80 -2.28
C ASP A 91 -29.61 9.79 -1.21
N ILE A 92 -29.07 10.31 -0.09
CA ILE A 92 -28.74 9.52 1.10
C ILE A 92 -29.26 10.23 2.35
N THR A 93 -29.58 9.44 3.37
CA THR A 93 -29.98 9.96 4.69
C THR A 93 -28.77 10.49 5.49
N LEU A 94 -29.03 11.33 6.49
CA LEU A 94 -28.01 11.78 7.43
C LEU A 94 -27.29 10.62 8.15
N CYS A 95 -27.99 9.51 8.42
CA CYS A 95 -27.43 8.32 9.04
C CYS A 95 -26.42 7.64 8.09
N GLU A 96 -26.80 7.48 6.82
CA GLU A 96 -25.92 6.95 5.77
C GLU A 96 -24.73 7.84 5.50
N TYR A 97 -24.91 9.16 5.48
CA TYR A 97 -23.80 10.11 5.39
C TYR A 97 -22.77 9.87 6.50
N LYS A 98 -23.20 9.79 7.77
CA LYS A 98 -22.30 9.59 8.92
C LYS A 98 -21.57 8.25 8.84
N SER A 99 -22.28 7.18 8.50
CA SER A 99 -21.68 5.83 8.42
C SER A 99 -20.70 5.71 7.26
N LYS A 100 -21.06 6.16 6.06
CA LYS A 100 -20.19 6.17 4.87
C LYS A 100 -18.95 7.04 5.09
N LYS A 101 -19.11 8.23 5.69
CA LYS A 101 -17.99 9.12 6.05
C LYS A 101 -17.00 8.45 7.00
N SER A 102 -17.50 7.77 8.04
CA SER A 102 -16.65 7.02 8.98
C SER A 102 -15.88 5.90 8.29
N LEU A 103 -16.56 5.14 7.41
CA LEU A 103 -15.96 4.06 6.64
C LEU A 103 -14.87 4.57 5.69
N ILE A 104 -15.13 5.65 4.94
CA ILE A 104 -14.14 6.29 4.05
C ILE A 104 -12.88 6.69 4.84
N ARG A 105 -13.06 7.39 5.97
CA ARG A 105 -11.93 7.84 6.80
C ARG A 105 -11.11 6.67 7.32
N THR A 106 -11.78 5.63 7.79
CA THR A 106 -11.12 4.42 8.30
C THR A 106 -10.32 3.72 7.19
N SER A 107 -10.94 3.51 6.03
CA SER A 107 -10.29 2.84 4.89
C SER A 107 -9.11 3.63 4.34
N LEU A 108 -9.25 4.94 4.17
CA LEU A 108 -8.15 5.81 3.72
C LEU A 108 -7.02 5.87 4.75
N ASN A 109 -7.32 5.87 6.06
CA ASN A 109 -6.29 5.81 7.09
C ASN A 109 -5.55 4.47 7.11
N ASN A 110 -6.26 3.35 6.89
CA ASN A 110 -5.64 2.04 6.77
C ASN A 110 -4.68 2.00 5.57
N MET A 111 -5.12 2.51 4.41
CA MET A 111 -4.26 2.62 3.23
C MET A 111 -3.04 3.50 3.50
N ALA A 112 -3.23 4.67 4.13
CA ALA A 112 -2.17 5.60 4.46
C ALA A 112 -1.14 4.98 5.41
N SER A 113 -1.60 4.25 6.43
CA SER A 113 -0.72 3.57 7.39
C SER A 113 0.07 2.44 6.74
N THR A 114 -0.55 1.63 5.87
CA THR A 114 0.16 0.63 5.08
C THR A 114 1.22 1.27 4.17
N MET A 115 0.87 2.35 3.47
CA MET A 115 1.82 3.06 2.61
C MET A 115 2.96 3.70 3.38
N ALA A 116 2.71 4.23 4.57
CA ALA A 116 3.76 4.80 5.43
C ALA A 116 4.76 3.72 5.87
N LEU A 117 4.28 2.59 6.39
CA LEU A 117 5.14 1.46 6.75
C LEU A 117 5.95 0.95 5.56
N ALA A 118 5.28 0.69 4.43
CA ALA A 118 5.93 0.17 3.24
C ALA A 118 6.98 1.15 2.69
N TYR A 119 6.74 2.46 2.78
CA TYR A 119 7.70 3.49 2.39
C TYR A 119 8.93 3.52 3.30
N THR A 120 8.74 3.43 4.62
CA THR A 120 9.85 3.31 5.58
C THR A 120 10.71 2.10 5.25
N ILE A 121 10.11 0.92 5.07
CA ILE A 121 10.85 -0.30 4.77
C ILE A 121 11.52 -0.23 3.39
N ARG A 122 10.88 0.41 2.40
CA ARG A 122 11.53 0.69 1.12
C ARG A 122 12.77 1.57 1.28
N GLY A 123 12.74 2.57 2.19
CA GLY A 123 13.90 3.38 2.53
C GLY A 123 15.05 2.54 3.06
N VAL A 124 14.77 1.68 4.04
CA VAL A 124 15.75 0.76 4.66
C VAL A 124 16.39 -0.15 3.61
N VAL A 125 15.58 -0.85 2.80
CA VAL A 125 16.12 -1.83 1.84
C VAL A 125 16.93 -1.18 0.72
N ASP A 126 16.62 0.06 0.35
CA ASP A 126 17.31 0.77 -0.73
C ASP A 126 18.57 1.51 -0.26
N TYR A 127 18.62 1.99 1.00
CA TYR A 127 19.63 2.96 1.44
C TYR A 127 20.37 2.63 2.74
N GLU A 128 19.95 1.61 3.48
CA GLU A 128 20.55 1.23 4.78
C GLU A 128 21.14 -0.19 4.66
N PRO A 129 22.31 -0.35 4.02
CA PRO A 129 22.98 -1.65 3.87
C PRO A 129 23.41 -2.27 5.20
N GLU A 130 23.66 -1.45 6.22
CA GLU A 130 24.05 -1.86 7.57
C GLU A 130 22.92 -2.56 8.35
N ILE A 131 21.66 -2.37 7.95
CA ILE A 131 20.54 -3.11 8.54
C ILE A 131 20.42 -4.45 7.84
N GLU A 132 20.88 -5.50 8.50
CA GLU A 132 20.89 -6.86 7.95
C GLU A 132 19.50 -7.47 7.83
N MET A 133 19.35 -8.31 6.79
CA MET A 133 18.19 -9.18 6.66
C MET A 133 18.33 -10.43 7.53
N ILE A 134 17.32 -10.70 8.34
CA ILE A 134 17.29 -11.87 9.22
C ILE A 134 16.49 -12.97 8.54
N PHE A 135 17.17 -14.04 8.14
CA PHE A 135 16.56 -15.25 7.57
C PHE A 135 16.24 -16.27 8.67
N CYS A 136 15.04 -16.84 8.63
CA CYS A 136 14.60 -17.86 9.58
C CYS A 136 13.55 -18.78 8.93
N ASN A 137 13.77 -20.09 8.97
CA ASN A 137 12.80 -21.13 8.58
C ASN A 137 12.14 -20.92 7.20
N GLY A 138 12.90 -20.51 6.19
CA GLY A 138 12.38 -20.28 4.83
C GLY A 138 11.56 -18.99 4.69
N SER A 139 11.72 -18.07 5.64
CA SER A 139 11.22 -16.71 5.63
C SER A 139 12.35 -15.75 5.96
N PHE A 140 12.08 -14.45 5.85
CA PHE A 140 13.01 -13.41 6.26
C PHE A 140 12.30 -12.14 6.70
N SER A 141 13.04 -11.29 7.41
CA SER A 141 12.58 -10.00 7.89
C SER A 141 13.68 -8.96 7.83
N ILE A 142 13.30 -7.69 7.71
CA ILE A 142 14.20 -6.54 7.82
C ILE A 142 13.52 -5.46 8.64
N ASN A 143 14.27 -4.81 9.54
CA ASN A 143 13.77 -3.79 10.45
C ASN A 143 12.42 -4.18 11.11
N LYS A 144 12.40 -5.37 11.73
CA LYS A 144 11.23 -6.00 12.39
C LYS A 144 10.03 -6.30 11.49
N THR A 145 10.13 -6.05 10.18
CA THR A 145 9.06 -6.30 9.22
C THR A 145 9.33 -7.59 8.48
N SER A 146 8.41 -8.55 8.60
CA SER A 146 8.50 -9.83 7.88
C SER A 146 8.12 -9.68 6.41
N VAL A 147 8.71 -10.54 5.56
CA VAL A 147 8.30 -10.65 4.15
C VAL A 147 6.82 -11.05 4.00
N ALA A 148 6.27 -11.78 4.95
CA ALA A 148 4.84 -12.12 4.99
C ALA A 148 3.97 -10.86 5.16
N SER A 149 4.39 -9.91 6.01
CA SER A 149 3.71 -8.61 6.14
C SER A 149 3.77 -7.85 4.80
N ALA A 150 4.95 -7.78 4.18
CA ALA A 150 5.13 -7.11 2.89
C ALA A 150 4.26 -7.67 1.78
N LYS A 151 4.15 -9.00 1.71
CA LYS A 151 3.28 -9.70 0.77
C LYS A 151 1.81 -9.29 0.92
N GLY A 152 1.36 -9.03 2.16
CA GLY A 152 -0.02 -8.66 2.49
C GLY A 152 -0.39 -7.21 2.20
N TRP A 153 0.57 -6.29 2.07
CA TRP A 153 0.29 -4.86 1.92
C TRP A 153 -0.64 -4.55 0.73
N LEU A 154 -0.38 -5.15 -0.44
CA LEU A 154 -1.21 -4.90 -1.62
C LEU A 154 -2.64 -5.42 -1.45
N GLN A 155 -2.83 -6.52 -0.72
CA GLN A 155 -4.16 -7.04 -0.42
C GLN A 155 -4.92 -6.07 0.49
N THR A 156 -4.28 -5.54 1.53
CA THR A 156 -4.86 -4.51 2.39
C THR A 156 -5.27 -3.28 1.58
N ILE A 157 -4.37 -2.75 0.74
CA ILE A 157 -4.66 -1.61 -0.13
C ILE A 157 -5.87 -1.88 -1.03
N ASN A 158 -5.92 -3.04 -1.69
CA ASN A 158 -7.04 -3.36 -2.60
C ASN A 158 -8.37 -3.51 -1.85
N SER A 159 -8.36 -4.13 -0.66
CA SER A 159 -9.57 -4.30 0.15
C SER A 159 -10.14 -2.95 0.58
N GLU A 160 -9.30 -2.08 1.14
CA GLU A 160 -9.72 -0.75 1.60
C GLU A 160 -10.13 0.14 0.43
N ARG A 161 -9.36 0.12 -0.67
CA ARG A 161 -9.73 0.81 -1.92
C ARG A 161 -11.11 0.40 -2.40
N SER A 162 -11.41 -0.90 -2.42
CA SER A 162 -12.70 -1.41 -2.90
C SER A 162 -13.88 -0.88 -2.08
N LYS A 163 -13.72 -0.75 -0.76
CA LYS A 163 -14.75 -0.15 0.12
C LYS A 163 -15.01 1.30 -0.25
N VAL A 164 -13.94 2.08 -0.44
CA VAL A 164 -14.03 3.51 -0.82
C VAL A 164 -14.63 3.67 -2.21
N THR A 165 -14.14 2.93 -3.20
CA THR A 165 -14.64 2.97 -4.59
C THR A 165 -16.12 2.60 -4.66
N ARG A 166 -16.58 1.62 -3.87
CA ARG A 166 -18.01 1.27 -3.82
C ARG A 166 -18.86 2.47 -3.37
N ILE A 167 -18.46 3.15 -2.30
CA ILE A 167 -19.19 4.33 -1.82
C ILE A 167 -19.17 5.46 -2.85
N MET A 168 -18.02 5.70 -3.49
CA MET A 168 -17.91 6.74 -4.51
C MET A 168 -18.87 6.50 -5.70
N LYS A 169 -19.04 5.23 -6.11
CA LYS A 169 -20.01 4.85 -7.15
C LYS A 169 -21.46 5.01 -6.70
N GLU A 170 -21.78 4.64 -5.46
CA GLU A 170 -23.12 4.80 -4.89
C GLU A 170 -23.58 6.27 -4.88
N ILE A 171 -22.65 7.21 -4.74
CA ILE A 171 -22.94 8.65 -4.74
C ILE A 171 -22.70 9.33 -6.09
N GLY A 172 -22.46 8.56 -7.15
CA GLY A 172 -22.26 9.08 -8.51
C GLY A 172 -21.00 9.93 -8.70
N PHE A 173 -19.98 9.79 -7.84
CA PHE A 173 -18.74 10.57 -7.93
C PHE A 173 -17.79 10.05 -9.02
N VAL A 174 -17.75 8.73 -9.23
CA VAL A 174 -16.95 8.05 -10.27
C VAL A 174 -17.72 6.91 -10.92
#